data_AF-A0A3C2DXH7-F1
#
_entry.id   AF-A0A3C2DXH7-F1
#
_cell.length_a   1.000
_cell.length_b   1.000
_cell.length_c   1.000
_cell.angle_alpha   90.00
_cell.angle_beta   90.00
_cell.angle_gamma   90.00
#
_symmetry.space_group_name_H-M   'P 1'
#
loop_
_entity.id
_entity.type
_entity.pdbx_description
1 polymer ?
#
loop_
_entity_poly.entity_id
_entity_poly.type
_entity_poly.pdbx_seq_one_letter_code
_entity_poly.pdbx_strand_id
1 'polypeptide(L)' 'RDRLRAEGVRILGDGEPKTGAHGKPVLFAHPKDFCGTLIEIEEA' A
#
# COMPACT_ATOMS: atom_id res chain seq x y z
N ARG A 1 -1.02 -2.76 7.20
CA ARG A 1 -1.13 -3.87 6.23
C ARG A 1 -2.34 -4.77 6.49
N ASP A 2 -2.40 -5.48 7.61
CA ASP A 2 -3.37 -6.57 7.81
C ASP A 2 -4.83 -6.10 7.77
N ARG A 3 -5.12 -4.92 8.32
CA ARG A 3 -6.44 -4.28 8.19
C ARG A 3 -6.85 -4.05 6.73
N LEU A 4 -5.94 -3.55 5.89
CA LEU A 4 -6.23 -3.28 4.48
C LEU A 4 -6.53 -4.57 3.72
N ARG A 5 -5.75 -5.63 3.97
CA ARG A 5 -6.04 -6.95 3.39
C ARG A 5 -7.37 -7.52 3.88
N ALA A 6 -7.70 -7.35 5.16
CA ALA A 6 -8.99 -7.78 5.73
C ALA A 6 -10.18 -7.02 5.11
N GLU A 7 -9.99 -5.76 4.73
CA GLU A 7 -10.97 -4.93 4.01
C GLU A 7 -11.02 -5.22 2.49
N GLY A 8 -10.26 -6.21 2.00
CA GLY A 8 -10.27 -6.61 0.60
C GLY A 8 -9.43 -5.74 -0.33
N VAL A 9 -8.63 -4.81 0.23
CA VAL A 9 -7.72 -3.96 -0.56
C VAL A 9 -6.57 -4.79 -1.13
N ARG A 10 -6.33 -4.65 -2.43
CA ARG A 10 -5.17 -5.26 -3.09
C ARG A 10 -3.93 -4.42 -2.84
N ILE A 11 -2.97 -5.02 -2.16
CA ILE A 11 -1.62 -4.47 -2.01
C ILE A 11 -0.78 -4.96 -3.20
N LEU A 12 -0.06 -4.04 -3.85
CA LEU A 12 0.85 -4.38 -4.94
C LEU A 12 2.13 -5.03 -4.42
N GLY A 13 2.78 -5.84 -5.27
CA GLY A 13 3.99 -6.59 -4.92
C GLY A 13 3.69 -7.84 -4.08
N ASP A 14 4.67 -8.24 -3.27
CA ASP A 14 4.58 -9.32 -2.27
C ASP A 14 3.76 -8.91 -1.02
N GLY A 15 3.49 -7.61 -0.89
CA GLY A 15 2.79 -7.01 0.25
C GLY A 15 3.67 -6.83 1.48
N GLU A 16 4.99 -6.99 1.34
CA GLU A 16 5.95 -6.61 2.36
C GLU A 16 6.34 -5.14 2.19
N PRO A 17 6.40 -4.35 3.29
CA PRO A 17 6.83 -2.96 3.22
C PRO A 17 8.24 -2.81 2.64
N LYS A 18 8.46 -1.77 1.85
CA LYS A 18 9.77 -1.43 1.26
C LYS A 18 10.16 -0.02 1.65
N THR A 19 11.46 0.29 1.68
CA THR A 19 11.93 1.65 1.99
C THR A 19 11.48 2.64 0.92
N GLY A 20 10.71 3.64 1.30
CA GLY A 20 10.23 4.75 0.48
C GLY A 20 11.19 5.93 0.43
N ALA A 21 10.78 6.99 -0.29
CA ALA A 21 11.62 8.15 -0.57
C ALA A 21 12.04 8.95 0.69
N HIS A 22 11.22 8.91 1.75
CA HIS A 22 11.54 9.54 3.03
C HIS A 22 12.31 8.61 3.99
N GLY A 23 12.81 7.47 3.50
CA GLY A 23 13.52 6.48 4.32
C GLY A 23 12.61 5.65 5.22
N LYS A 24 11.28 5.75 5.06
CA LYS A 24 10.28 5.01 5.85
C LYS A 24 9.70 3.82 5.09
N PRO A 25 9.21 2.78 5.77
CA PRO A 25 8.48 1.69 5.12
C PRO A 25 7.20 2.19 4.43
N VAL A 26 6.99 1.78 3.18
CA VAL A 26 5.81 2.07 2.37
C VAL A 26 5.16 0.81 1.80
N LEU A 27 3.86 0.90 1.54
CA LEU A 27 3.06 -0.06 0.75
C LEU A 27 2.30 0.69 -0.35
N PHE A 28 1.98 -0.02 -1.43
CA PHE A 28 1.15 0.52 -2.51
C PHE A 28 -0.19 -0.22 -2.61
N ALA A 29 -1.29 0.52 -2.66
CA ALA A 29 -2.62 -0.04 -2.90
C ALA A 29 -2.99 0.07 -4.38
N HIS A 30 -3.60 -0.98 -4.94
CA HIS A 30 -3.90 -1.05 -6.36
C HIS A 30 -4.95 0.01 -6.77
N PRO A 31 -4.76 0.74 -7.88
CA PRO A 31 -5.73 1.71 -8.41
C PRO A 31 -7.17 1.24 -8.58
N LYS A 32 -7.39 -0.07 -8.77
CA LYS A 32 -8.73 -0.62 -8.96
C LYS A 32 -9.56 -0.61 -7.67
N ASP A 33 -8.93 -0.39 -6.51
CA ASP A 33 -9.60 -0.26 -5.22
C ASP A 33 -9.81 1.21 -4.81
N PHE A 34 -9.23 2.17 -5.55
CA PHE A 34 -9.24 3.60 -5.21
C PHE A 34 -9.48 4.49 -6.45
N CYS A 35 -10.61 4.28 -7.14
CA CYS A 35 -11.07 5.15 -8.25
C CYS A 35 -10.04 5.41 -9.36
N GLY A 36 -9.15 4.46 -9.63
CA GLY A 36 -8.09 4.60 -10.65
C GLY A 36 -6.83 5.30 -10.16
N THR A 37 -6.70 5.62 -8.88
CA THR A 37 -5.53 6.28 -8.29
C THR A 37 -4.63 5.29 -7.57
N LEU A 38 -3.33 5.30 -7.90
CA LEU A 38 -2.31 4.58 -7.13
C LEU A 38 -2.09 5.30 -5.80
N ILE A 39 -2.24 4.58 -4.69
CA ILE A 39 -2.06 5.14 -3.34
C ILE A 39 -0.80 4.56 -2.70
N GLU A 40 0.06 5.42 -2.19
CA GLU A 40 1.17 5.07 -1.31
C GLU A 40 0.74 5.25 0.16
N ILE A 41 1.06 4.27 0.99
CA ILE A 41 0.80 4.29 2.43
C ILE A 41 2.16 4.22 3.12
N GLU A 42 2.55 5.32 3.73
CA GLU A 42 3.81 5.46 4.48
C GLU A 42 3.58 5.28 5.99
N GLU A 43 4.57 4.71 6.69
CA GLU A 43 4.61 4.71 8.16
C GLU A 43 4.78 6.14 8.71
N ALA A 44 3.98 6.51 9.73
CA ALA A 44 4.04 7.83 10.36
C ALA A 44 5.22 7.94 11.33
#